data_AF-A0A7C7Q4K3-F1
#
_entry.id   AF-A0A7C7Q4K3-F1
#
_cell.length_a   1.000
_cell.length_b   1.000
_cell.length_c   1.000
_cell.angle_alpha   90.00
_cell.angle_beta   90.00
_cell.angle_gamma   90.00
#
_symmetry.space_group_name_H-M   'P 1'
#
loop_
_entity.id
_entity.type
_entity.pdbx_description
1 polymer ?
#
loop_
_entity_poly.entity_id
_entity_poly.type
_entity_poly.pdbx_seq_one_letter_code
_entity_poly.pdbx_strand_id
1 'polypeptide(L)'
;GFPPSKRDTLYWYAEGEGIKAKMGYGFFAEYYSHVGQWGTHCDPPNHFIKGKRSIDEIDVKEMVCPLVVIDVHEKVAKNPDYVLTLDDVKAWEEKNGPIPEGAFVAMRTDWSKRWPDPEKMANRDESC
;
A
#
# COMPACT_ATOMS: atom_id res chain seq x y z
N GLY A 1 5.83 -12.42 15.75
CA GLY A 1 5.29 -11.37 14.86
C GLY A 1 6.24 -10.19 14.82
N PHE A 2 5.96 -9.19 14.00
CA PHE A 2 6.72 -7.93 13.97
C PHE A 2 6.41 -7.05 15.20
N PRO A 3 7.34 -6.18 15.64
CA PRO A 3 7.05 -5.20 16.69
C PRO A 3 5.88 -4.28 16.30
N PRO A 4 5.06 -3.81 17.27
CA PRO A 4 4.02 -2.84 16.99
C PRO A 4 4.62 -1.53 16.48
N SER A 5 3.85 -0.78 15.69
CA SER A 5 4.25 0.58 15.32
C SER A 5 4.31 1.47 16.56
N LYS A 6 5.24 2.41 16.55
CA LYS A 6 5.40 3.43 17.59
C LYS A 6 5.26 4.79 16.96
N ARG A 7 4.60 5.70 17.68
CA ARG A 7 4.52 7.12 17.34
C ARG A 7 4.63 7.92 18.63
N ASP A 8 5.62 8.79 18.69
CA ASP A 8 5.91 9.65 19.82
C ASP A 8 5.92 11.11 19.37
N THR A 9 5.11 11.96 19.98
CA THR A 9 5.23 13.41 19.79
C THR A 9 6.44 13.94 20.57
N LEU A 10 7.49 14.32 19.85
CA LEU A 10 8.70 14.87 20.43
C LEU A 10 8.52 16.36 20.77
N TYR A 11 7.96 17.12 19.83
CA TYR A 11 7.66 18.54 20.00
C TYR A 11 6.20 18.83 19.62
N TRP A 12 5.59 19.79 20.31
CA TRP A 12 4.24 20.30 20.02
C TRP A 12 4.25 21.83 19.84
N TYR A 13 3.18 22.41 19.30
CA TYR A 13 3.13 23.85 19.01
C TYR A 13 3.25 24.71 20.27
N ALA A 14 2.39 24.50 21.27
CA ALA A 14 2.45 25.23 22.54
C ALA A 14 2.07 24.37 23.75
N GLU A 15 2.49 24.81 24.94
CA GLU A 15 2.09 24.17 26.19
C GLU A 15 0.60 24.42 26.48
N GLY A 16 -0.09 23.44 27.07
CA GLY A 16 -1.51 23.55 27.41
C GLY A 16 -2.50 23.14 26.32
N GLU A 17 -2.04 22.82 25.10
CA GLU A 17 -2.89 22.43 23.96
C GLU A 17 -3.29 20.95 23.92
N GLY A 18 -3.42 20.30 25.09
CA GLY A 18 -3.90 18.92 25.19
C GLY A 18 -2.91 17.82 24.77
N ILE A 19 -1.75 18.17 24.22
CA ILE A 19 -0.66 17.22 23.93
C ILE A 19 0.57 17.52 24.80
N LYS A 20 1.02 16.52 25.55
CA LYS A 20 2.26 16.57 26.31
C LYS A 20 3.42 16.04 25.45
N ALA A 21 4.17 16.96 24.84
CA ALA A 21 5.36 16.65 24.06
C ALA A 21 6.48 16.08 24.96
N LYS A 22 7.30 15.17 24.41
CA LYS A 22 8.39 14.52 25.16
C LYS A 22 9.64 15.37 25.34
N MET A 23 9.90 16.31 24.42
CA MET A 23 11.14 17.10 24.38
C MET A 23 10.93 18.61 24.53
N GLY A 24 9.83 19.17 24.00
CA GLY A 24 9.55 20.60 24.16
C GLY A 24 8.41 21.13 23.30
N TYR A 25 8.35 22.46 23.19
CA TYR A 25 7.30 23.19 22.48
C TYR A 25 7.90 24.20 21.47
N GLY A 26 7.08 24.66 20.53
CA GLY A 26 7.41 25.68 19.52
C GLY A 26 7.33 25.21 18.07
N PHE A 27 7.25 23.89 17.83
CA PHE A 27 7.04 23.28 16.51
C PHE A 27 6.51 21.86 16.68
N PHE A 28 5.94 21.28 15.62
CA PHE A 28 5.48 19.89 15.64
C PHE A 28 6.55 18.95 15.09
N ALA A 29 6.93 17.96 15.88
CA ALA A 29 7.82 16.90 15.43
C ALA A 29 7.46 15.56 16.09
N GLU A 30 7.55 14.49 15.31
CA GLU A 30 7.24 13.14 15.76
C GLU A 30 8.37 12.19 15.42
N TYR A 31 8.60 11.25 16.33
CA TYR A 31 9.34 10.03 16.05
C TYR A 31 8.33 8.93 15.76
N TYR A 32 8.52 8.21 14.67
CA TYR A 32 7.74 7.02 14.37
C TYR A 32 8.63 5.86 13.93
N SER A 33 8.19 4.65 14.23
CA SER A 33 8.80 3.42 13.75
C SER A 33 7.71 2.43 13.39
N HIS A 34 7.81 1.81 12.22
CA HIS A 34 6.96 0.70 11.80
C HIS A 34 7.78 -0.22 10.89
N VAL A 35 7.28 -1.43 10.65
CA VAL A 35 7.92 -2.30 9.65
C VAL A 35 7.51 -1.83 8.25
N GLY A 36 8.48 -1.75 7.33
CA GLY A 36 8.31 -1.11 6.03
C GLY A 36 7.28 -1.76 5.10
N GLN A 37 6.95 -3.04 5.33
CA GLN A 37 5.97 -3.79 4.53
C GLN A 37 4.51 -3.60 5.01
N TRP A 38 4.26 -2.69 5.95
CA TRP A 38 2.91 -2.40 6.43
C TRP A 38 2.38 -1.09 5.86
N GLY A 39 1.08 -1.08 5.55
CA GLY A 39 0.40 0.06 4.92
C GLY A 39 0.63 0.09 3.41
N THR A 40 0.46 1.25 2.80
CA THR A 40 0.81 1.47 1.39
C THR A 40 2.34 1.52 1.26
N HIS A 41 2.92 0.55 0.57
CA HIS A 41 4.37 0.38 0.43
C HIS A 41 4.77 -0.11 -0.96
N CYS A 42 6.07 -0.23 -1.21
CA CYS A 42 6.64 -0.75 -2.45
C CYS A 42 7.56 -1.94 -2.10
N ASP A 43 7.40 -3.03 -2.86
CA ASP A 43 8.24 -4.22 -2.72
C ASP A 43 9.35 -4.23 -3.78
N PRO A 44 10.63 -4.03 -3.38
CA PRO A 44 11.75 -4.14 -4.30
C PRO A 44 12.04 -5.62 -4.66
N PRO A 45 12.78 -5.90 -5.75
CA PRO A 45 13.10 -7.27 -6.17
C PRO A 45 13.78 -8.14 -5.11
N ASN A 46 14.59 -7.55 -4.23
CA ASN A 46 15.25 -8.28 -3.15
C ASN A 46 14.31 -8.73 -2.02
N HIS A 47 13.04 -8.32 -2.05
CA HIS A 47 12.04 -8.75 -1.08
C HIS A 47 11.88 -10.27 -1.06
N PHE A 48 11.98 -10.93 -2.23
CA PHE A 48 11.92 -12.39 -2.36
C PHE A 48 13.18 -13.02 -2.93
N ILE A 49 13.98 -12.30 -3.72
CA ILE A 49 15.15 -12.89 -4.39
C ILE A 49 16.43 -12.28 -3.82
N LYS A 50 17.16 -13.07 -3.03
CA LYS A 50 18.43 -12.67 -2.42
C LYS A 50 19.41 -12.11 -3.47
N GLY A 51 20.02 -10.97 -3.15
CA GLY A 51 21.04 -10.33 -4.01
C GLY A 51 20.49 -9.56 -5.21
N LYS A 52 19.17 -9.38 -5.32
CA LYS A 52 18.58 -8.43 -6.27
C LYS A 52 18.57 -7.02 -5.68
N ARG A 53 18.08 -6.07 -6.48
CA ARG A 53 17.97 -4.65 -6.13
C ARG A 53 17.12 -4.45 -4.87
N SER A 54 17.65 -3.67 -3.95
CA SER A 54 16.97 -3.04 -2.83
C SER A 54 16.20 -1.79 -3.25
N ILE A 55 15.39 -1.23 -2.35
CA ILE A 55 14.53 -0.08 -2.67
C ILE A 55 15.37 1.17 -3.01
N ASP A 56 16.53 1.33 -2.39
CA ASP A 56 17.48 2.41 -2.63
C ASP A 56 18.25 2.26 -3.96
N GLU A 57 18.16 1.10 -4.61
CA GLU A 57 18.73 0.82 -5.93
C GLU A 57 17.71 0.98 -7.08
N ILE A 58 16.49 1.43 -6.79
CA ILE A 58 15.47 1.76 -7.81
C ILE A 58 15.66 3.22 -8.24
N ASP A 59 15.84 3.47 -9.54
CA ASP A 59 16.04 4.82 -10.07
C ASP A 59 14.76 5.66 -9.94
N VAL A 60 14.91 6.97 -9.73
CA VAL A 60 13.78 7.92 -9.67
C VAL A 60 12.90 7.86 -10.93
N LYS A 61 13.49 7.56 -12.10
CA LYS A 61 12.74 7.38 -13.34
C LYS A 61 11.86 6.14 -13.35
N GLU A 62 12.25 5.08 -12.63
CA GLU A 62 11.43 3.87 -12.45
C GLU A 62 10.22 4.14 -11.52
N MET A 63 10.27 5.20 -10.72
CA MET A 63 9.16 5.60 -9.82
C MET A 63 8.07 6.42 -10.52
N VAL A 64 8.25 6.76 -11.79
CA VAL A 64 7.26 7.51 -12.59
C VAL A 64 6.92 6.70 -13.83
N CYS A 65 5.71 6.13 -13.83
CA CYS A 65 5.25 5.23 -14.88
C CYS A 65 3.81 5.55 -15.31
N PRO A 66 3.42 5.20 -16.54
CA PRO A 66 2.01 5.19 -16.93
C PRO A 66 1.20 4.28 -16.00
N LEU A 67 0.01 4.70 -15.61
CA LEU A 67 -0.90 3.89 -14.80
C LEU A 67 -1.98 3.25 -15.68
N VAL A 68 -2.09 1.93 -15.60
CA VAL A 68 -3.21 1.15 -16.13
C VAL A 68 -4.03 0.63 -14.96
N VAL A 69 -5.35 0.81 -15.01
CA VAL A 69 -6.26 0.30 -13.98
C VAL A 69 -7.21 -0.73 -14.61
N ILE A 70 -7.05 -1.99 -14.21
CA ILE A 70 -7.98 -3.06 -14.60
C ILE A 70 -9.00 -3.20 -13.47
N ASP A 71 -10.24 -2.80 -13.78
CA ASP A 71 -11.32 -2.78 -12.80
C ASP A 71 -12.10 -4.10 -12.78
N VAL A 72 -12.01 -4.80 -11.66
CA VAL A 72 -12.71 -6.07 -11.39
C VAL A 72 -13.49 -6.04 -10.09
N HIS A 73 -13.77 -4.85 -9.54
CA HIS A 73 -14.40 -4.71 -8.22
C HIS A 73 -15.76 -5.42 -8.12
N GLU A 74 -16.59 -5.42 -9.17
CA GLU A 74 -17.87 -6.14 -9.17
C GLU A 74 -17.70 -7.67 -9.11
N LYS A 75 -16.61 -8.19 -9.67
CA LYS A 75 -16.29 -9.62 -9.62
C LYS A 75 -15.81 -10.00 -8.23
N VAL A 76 -14.94 -9.18 -7.64
CA VAL A 76 -14.44 -9.34 -6.27
C VAL A 76 -15.58 -9.23 -5.24
N ALA A 77 -16.55 -8.33 -5.47
CA ALA A 77 -17.72 -8.20 -4.60
C ALA A 77 -18.59 -9.47 -4.54
N LYS A 78 -18.59 -10.28 -5.61
CA LYS A 78 -19.30 -11.57 -5.68
C LYS A 78 -18.44 -12.74 -5.20
N ASN A 79 -17.14 -12.66 -5.42
CA ASN A 79 -16.17 -13.67 -5.03
C ASN A 79 -14.91 -12.99 -4.47
N PRO A 80 -14.74 -12.94 -3.13
CA PRO A 80 -13.54 -12.38 -2.50
C PRO A 80 -12.22 -13.00 -2.98
N ASP A 81 -12.26 -14.24 -3.48
CA ASP A 81 -11.10 -14.98 -4.02
C ASP A 81 -10.93 -14.82 -5.53
N TYR A 82 -11.55 -13.80 -6.14
CA TYR A 82 -11.45 -13.59 -7.58
C TYR A 82 -10.01 -13.35 -8.02
N VAL A 83 -9.54 -14.19 -8.94
CA VAL A 83 -8.21 -14.08 -9.56
C VAL A 83 -8.34 -13.32 -10.88
N LEU A 84 -7.53 -12.27 -11.05
CA LEU A 84 -7.45 -11.54 -12.31
C LEU A 84 -6.99 -12.49 -13.43
N THR A 85 -7.72 -12.51 -14.55
CA THR A 85 -7.48 -13.43 -15.66
C THR A 85 -6.85 -12.73 -16.86
N LEU A 86 -6.26 -13.50 -17.78
CA LEU A 86 -5.79 -12.94 -19.06
C LEU A 86 -6.94 -12.40 -19.92
N ASP A 87 -8.16 -12.92 -19.76
CA ASP A 87 -9.31 -12.41 -20.50
C ASP A 87 -9.77 -11.04 -19.96
N ASP A 88 -9.58 -10.76 -18.67
CA ASP A 88 -9.75 -9.40 -18.12
C ASP A 88 -8.78 -8.40 -18.75
N VAL A 89 -7.52 -8.83 -18.91
CA VAL A 89 -6.47 -8.01 -19.54
C VAL A 89 -6.82 -7.73 -20.99
N LYS A 90 -7.16 -8.76 -21.77
CA LYS A 90 -7.56 -8.61 -23.18
C LYS A 90 -8.80 -7.73 -23.33
N ALA A 91 -9.82 -7.91 -22.49
CA ALA A 91 -11.01 -7.07 -22.53
C ALA A 91 -10.70 -5.60 -22.22
N TRP A 92 -9.74 -5.35 -21.32
CA TRP A 92 -9.23 -4.00 -21.07
C TRP A 92 -8.49 -3.45 -22.30
N GLU A 93 -7.62 -4.23 -22.93
CA GLU A 93 -6.84 -3.82 -24.11
C GLU A 93 -7.72 -3.58 -25.33
N GLU A 94 -8.76 -4.39 -25.56
CA GLU A 94 -9.74 -4.18 -26.63
C GLU A 94 -10.42 -2.82 -26.52
N LYS A 95 -10.66 -2.34 -25.30
CA LYS A 95 -11.32 -1.06 -25.04
C LYS A 95 -10.37 0.14 -25.04
N ASN A 96 -9.14 -0.04 -24.54
CA ASN A 96 -8.23 1.08 -24.23
C ASN A 96 -6.97 1.09 -25.11
N GLY A 97 -6.78 0.08 -25.96
CA GLY A 97 -5.52 -0.18 -26.67
C GLY A 97 -4.55 -1.04 -25.85
N PRO A 98 -3.42 -1.44 -26.46
CA PRO A 98 -2.42 -2.27 -25.78
C PRO A 98 -1.88 -1.59 -24.52
N ILE A 99 -1.58 -2.38 -23.49
CA ILE A 99 -0.92 -1.87 -22.28
C ILE A 99 0.45 -1.29 -22.65
N PRO A 100 0.74 -0.03 -22.30
CA PRO A 100 2.04 0.57 -22.61
C PRO A 100 3.19 -0.15 -21.92
N GLU A 101 4.33 -0.23 -22.61
CA GLU A 101 5.57 -0.70 -22.00
C GLU A 101 5.96 0.19 -20.80
N GLY A 102 6.39 -0.44 -19.70
CA GLY A 102 6.76 0.26 -18.46
C GLY A 102 5.58 0.76 -17.63
N ALA A 103 4.33 0.38 -17.95
CA ALA A 103 3.17 0.75 -17.16
C ALA A 103 3.12 0.02 -15.80
N PHE A 104 2.68 0.74 -14.76
CA PHE A 104 2.20 0.11 -13.53
C PHE A 104 0.74 -0.31 -13.73
N VAL A 105 0.48 -1.61 -13.61
CA VAL A 105 -0.86 -2.18 -13.79
C VAL A 105 -1.47 -2.43 -12.41
N ALA A 106 -2.48 -1.63 -12.06
CA ALA A 106 -3.22 -1.75 -10.82
C ALA A 106 -4.50 -2.58 -11.02
N MET A 107 -4.68 -3.62 -10.20
CA MET A 107 -5.96 -4.34 -10.09
C MET A 107 -6.87 -3.57 -9.13
N ARG A 108 -7.93 -2.94 -9.64
CA ARG A 108 -8.93 -2.27 -8.80
C ARG A 108 -9.97 -3.29 -8.34
N THR A 109 -10.08 -3.43 -7.02
CA THR A 109 -10.98 -4.38 -6.34
C THR A 109 -11.96 -3.71 -5.38
N ASP A 110 -11.80 -2.40 -5.13
CA ASP A 110 -12.45 -1.65 -4.05
C ASP A 110 -12.22 -2.24 -2.63
N TRP A 111 -11.23 -3.14 -2.46
CA TRP A 111 -10.93 -3.78 -1.17
C TRP A 111 -10.56 -2.77 -0.08
N SER A 112 -9.98 -1.64 -0.46
CA SER A 112 -9.64 -0.54 0.45
C SER A 112 -10.84 0.01 1.24
N LYS A 113 -12.08 -0.20 0.77
CA LYS A 113 -13.31 0.17 1.52
C LYS A 113 -13.51 -0.63 2.81
N ARG A 114 -12.75 -1.72 3.03
CA ARG A 114 -12.74 -2.51 4.28
C ARG A 114 -11.88 -1.86 5.38
N TRP A 115 -10.96 -0.97 5.03
CA TRP A 115 -10.19 -0.18 5.99
C TRP A 115 -11.10 0.82 6.74
N PRO A 116 -10.86 1.12 8.04
CA PRO A 116 -9.78 0.65 8.91
C PRO A 116 -10.09 -0.61 9.72
N ASP A 117 -11.14 -1.37 9.37
CA ASP A 117 -11.54 -2.57 10.11
C ASP A 117 -10.57 -3.73 9.83
N PRO A 118 -9.74 -4.16 10.80
CA PRO A 118 -8.69 -5.15 10.56
C PRO A 118 -9.25 -6.53 10.25
N GLU A 119 -10.41 -6.89 10.82
CA GLU A 119 -11.05 -8.19 10.58
C GLU A 119 -11.65 -8.24 9.18
N LYS A 120 -12.33 -7.16 8.76
CA LYS A 120 -12.85 -7.05 7.39
C LYS A 120 -11.74 -7.00 6.35
N MET A 121 -10.63 -6.31 6.64
CA MET A 121 -9.49 -6.21 5.74
C MET A 121 -8.78 -7.55 5.57
N ALA A 122 -8.61 -8.30 6.67
CA ALA A 122 -7.99 -9.63 6.66
C ALA A 122 -8.88 -10.68 5.99
N ASN A 123 -10.21 -10.57 6.12
CA ASN A 123 -11.20 -11.44 5.48
C ASN A 123 -10.85 -12.93 5.59
N ARG A 124 -10.55 -13.38 6.81
CA ARG A 124 -10.19 -14.79 7.07
C ARG A 124 -11.40 -15.69 6.83
N ASP A 125 -11.15 -16.86 6.26
CA ASP A 125 -12.16 -17.91 6.16
C ASP A 125 -12.55 -18.41 7.56
N GLU A 126 -13.78 -18.92 7.69
CA GLU A 126 -14.29 -19.46 8.95
C GLU A 126 -13.47 -20.64 9.50
N SER A 127 -12.68 -21.30 8.65
CA SER A 127 -11.86 -22.46 8.99
C SER A 127 -10.41 -22.13 9.40
N CYS A 128 -10.05 -20.85 9.48
CA CYS A 128 -8.70 -20.38 9.85
C CYS A 128 -8.55 -20.04 11.34
#